data_AF-A0AA96M022-F1
#
_entry.id   AF-A0AA96M022-F1
#
_cell.length_a   1.000
_cell.length_b   1.000
_cell.length_c   1.000
_cell.angle_alpha   90.00
_cell.angle_beta   90.00
_cell.angle_gamma   90.00
#
_symmetry.space_group_name_H-M   'P 1'
#
loop_
_entity.id
_entity.type
_entity.pdbx_description
1 polymer ?
#
loop_
_entity_poly.entity_id
_entity_poly.type
_entity_poly.pdbx_seq_one_letter_code
_entity_poly.pdbx_strand_id
1 'polypeptide(L)'
;MLKLYTLWELKRELSPKDFQHILTPEAALEKATVRYDLDYRNYTYPPLGEVPREQSTPKNKPYLRSEPSVYDPVYDDLEMNLMEGWIIGLDTDE
;
A
#
# COMPACT_ATOMS: atom_id res chain seq x y z
N MET A 1 -7.59 -7.26 -8.25
CA MET A 1 -6.44 -7.69 -7.47
C MET A 1 -5.73 -6.42 -7.06
N LEU A 2 -5.66 -6.05 -5.76
CA LEU A 2 -5.02 -4.80 -5.30
C LEU A 2 -3.60 -4.63 -5.86
N LYS A 3 -3.29 -3.52 -6.50
CA LYS A 3 -1.93 -3.09 -6.82
C LYS A 3 -1.74 -1.64 -6.39
N LEU A 4 -0.66 -1.38 -5.67
CA LEU A 4 -0.22 -0.05 -5.31
C LEU A 4 0.70 0.50 -6.40
N TYR A 5 0.52 1.76 -6.74
CA TYR A 5 1.33 2.47 -7.72
C TYR A 5 1.85 3.77 -7.11
N THR A 6 3.11 4.08 -7.32
CA THR A 6 3.58 5.47 -7.18
C THR A 6 2.96 6.35 -8.26
N LEU A 7 2.89 7.67 -8.03
CA LEU A 7 2.46 8.63 -9.06
C LEU A 7 3.23 8.50 -10.39
N TRP A 8 4.50 8.11 -10.32
CA TRP A 8 5.33 7.96 -11.51
C TRP A 8 4.97 6.71 -12.31
N GLU A 9 4.78 5.57 -11.64
CA GLU A 9 4.33 4.33 -12.29
C GLU A 9 2.91 4.47 -12.82
N LEU A 10 2.02 5.10 -12.07
CA LEU A 10 0.62 5.32 -12.47
C LEU A 10 0.53 6.06 -13.81
N LYS A 11 1.32 7.12 -14.00
CA LYS A 11 1.36 7.87 -15.26
C LYS A 11 1.88 7.06 -16.45
N ARG A 12 2.69 6.03 -16.21
CA ARG A 12 3.31 5.22 -17.27
C ARG A 12 2.52 3.95 -17.59
N GLU A 13 1.94 3.33 -16.57
CA GLU A 13 1.35 2.00 -16.65
C GLU A 13 -0.17 2.01 -16.70
N LEU A 14 -0.83 3.04 -16.14
CA LEU A 14 -2.27 3.02 -15.97
C LEU A 14 -2.99 3.70 -17.14
N SER A 15 -3.90 2.96 -17.77
CA SER A 15 -4.79 3.52 -18.79
C SER A 15 -5.90 4.34 -18.13
N PRO A 16 -6.38 5.44 -18.75
CA PRO A 16 -7.51 6.20 -18.23
C PRO A 16 -8.79 5.37 -18.00
N LYS A 17 -8.95 4.26 -18.71
CA LYS A 17 -10.08 3.33 -18.52
C LYS A 17 -10.06 2.64 -17.16
N ASP A 18 -8.87 2.46 -16.59
CA ASP A 18 -8.69 1.75 -15.33
C ASP A 18 -8.89 2.68 -14.13
N PHE A 19 -9.00 4.00 -14.34
CA PHE A 19 -9.14 4.97 -13.26
C PHE A 19 -10.42 4.76 -12.42
N GLN A 20 -11.45 4.12 -12.98
CA GLN A 20 -12.66 3.76 -12.26
C GLN A 20 -12.41 2.74 -11.13
N HIS A 21 -11.28 2.02 -11.17
CA HIS A 21 -10.89 1.00 -10.19
C HIS A 21 -9.95 1.56 -9.11
N ILE A 22 -9.70 2.88 -9.11
CA ILE A 22 -8.92 3.53 -8.07
C ILE A 22 -9.72 3.50 -6.77
N LEU A 23 -9.10 2.96 -5.73
CA LEU A 23 -9.68 2.89 -4.39
C LEU A 23 -9.45 4.19 -3.63
N THR A 24 -10.29 4.44 -2.63
CA THR A 24 -10.00 5.45 -1.62
C THR A 24 -8.76 5.04 -0.81
N PRO A 25 -8.00 6.01 -0.25
CA PRO A 25 -6.83 5.72 0.57
C PRO A 25 -7.07 4.68 1.66
N GLU A 26 -8.20 4.76 2.36
CA GLU A 26 -8.56 3.87 3.46
C GLU A 26 -8.82 2.44 2.97
N ALA A 27 -9.55 2.29 1.85
CA ALA A 27 -9.84 0.99 1.26
C ALA A 27 -8.58 0.34 0.67
N ALA A 28 -7.69 1.15 0.09
CA ALA A 28 -6.38 0.69 -0.37
C ALA A 28 -5.51 0.21 0.80
N LEU A 29 -5.48 0.95 1.91
CA LEU A 29 -4.72 0.59 3.09
C LEU A 29 -5.23 -0.71 3.71
N GLU A 30 -6.54 -0.86 3.87
CA GLU A 30 -7.17 -2.07 4.41
C GLU A 30 -6.73 -3.31 3.62
N LYS A 31 -6.85 -3.27 2.30
CA LYS A 31 -6.42 -4.38 1.44
C LYS A 31 -4.90 -4.55 1.45
N ALA A 32 -4.13 -3.46 1.60
CA ALA A 32 -2.68 -3.53 1.65
C ALA A 32 -2.17 -4.28 2.89
N THR A 33 -2.87 -4.19 4.03
CA THR A 33 -2.50 -4.93 5.26
C THR A 33 -2.44 -6.45 5.08
N VAL A 34 -3.18 -7.01 4.13
CA VAL A 34 -3.24 -8.45 3.84
C VAL A 34 -2.14 -8.86 2.86
N ARG A 35 -1.81 -7.97 1.92
CA ARG A 35 -1.06 -8.30 0.72
C ARG A 35 0.36 -7.75 0.68
N TYR A 36 0.63 -6.66 1.37
CA TYR A 36 1.92 -6.02 1.43
C TYR A 36 2.56 -6.24 2.79
N ASP A 37 3.89 -6.36 2.82
CA ASP A 37 4.62 -6.54 4.06
C ASP A 37 4.82 -5.19 4.74
N LEU A 38 4.01 -4.95 5.78
CA LEU A 38 4.02 -3.72 6.55
C LEU A 38 4.82 -3.84 7.86
N ASP A 39 5.43 -4.99 8.12
CA ASP A 39 6.28 -5.16 9.30
C ASP A 39 7.68 -4.60 9.00
N TYR A 40 8.01 -3.46 9.60
CA TYR A 40 9.30 -2.80 9.42
C TYR A 40 10.51 -3.68 9.78
N ARG A 41 10.32 -4.70 10.62
CA ARG A 41 11.40 -5.61 11.04
C ARG A 41 11.90 -6.52 9.92
N ASN A 42 11.10 -6.67 8.85
CA ASN A 42 11.48 -7.43 7.67
C ASN A 42 12.34 -6.62 6.69
N TYR A 43 12.60 -5.36 7.00
CA TYR A 43 13.35 -4.44 6.16
C TYR A 43 14.66 -4.01 6.83
N THR A 44 15.73 -3.92 6.05
CA THR A 44 16.97 -3.26 6.49
C THR A 44 16.77 -1.74 6.60
N TYR A 45 15.95 -1.18 5.71
CA TYR A 45 15.52 0.23 5.70
C TYR A 45 14.07 0.30 5.20
N PRO A 46 13.22 1.16 5.78
CA PRO A 46 11.84 1.34 5.33
C PRO A 46 11.79 1.90 3.89
N PRO A 47 10.81 1.49 3.07
CA PRO A 47 10.63 1.96 1.70
C PRO A 47 10.05 3.38 1.69
N LEU A 48 10.92 4.37 1.89
CA LEU A 48 10.53 5.78 1.94
C LEU A 48 10.07 6.28 0.57
N GLY A 49 8.77 6.57 0.45
CA GLY A 49 8.17 7.06 -0.80
C GLY A 49 8.07 6.00 -1.90
N GLU A 50 8.28 4.74 -1.56
CA GLU A 50 8.15 3.59 -2.46
C GLU A 50 7.01 2.69 -1.99
N VAL A 51 6.52 1.85 -2.91
CA VAL A 51 5.53 0.83 -2.57
C VAL A 51 6.19 -0.25 -1.71
N PRO A 52 5.61 -0.64 -0.57
CA PRO A 52 6.14 -1.74 0.24
C PRO A 52 6.25 -3.06 -0.53
N ARG A 53 7.04 -4.00 -0.02
CA ARG A 53 7.22 -5.30 -0.68
C ARG A 53 5.90 -6.07 -0.67
N GLU A 54 5.49 -6.56 -1.84
CA GLU A 54 4.36 -7.49 -1.94
C GLU A 54 4.72 -8.82 -1.26
N GLN A 55 3.80 -9.35 -0.47
CA GLN A 55 3.97 -10.66 0.15
C GLN A 55 3.79 -11.76 -0.89
N SER A 56 4.70 -12.74 -0.91
CA SER A 56 4.61 -13.89 -1.82
C SER A 56 3.38 -14.77 -1.56
N THR A 57 2.87 -14.74 -0.34
CA THR A 57 1.63 -15.39 0.06
C THR A 57 0.78 -14.40 0.85
N PRO A 58 -0.49 -14.17 0.48
CA PRO A 58 -1.35 -13.29 1.25
C PRO A 58 -1.51 -13.87 2.66
N LYS A 59 -1.32 -13.03 3.69
CA LYS A 59 -1.53 -13.47 5.07
C LYS A 59 -3.01 -13.80 5.28
N ASN A 60 -3.28 -14.89 6.00
CA ASN A 60 -4.64 -15.20 6.46
C ASN A 60 -5.22 -14.14 7.41
N LYS A 61 -4.38 -13.26 7.95
CA LYS A 61 -4.76 -12.17 8.85
C LYS A 61 -4.13 -10.85 8.39
N PRO A 62 -4.90 -9.76 8.36
CA PRO A 62 -4.37 -8.41 8.19
C PRO A 62 -3.19 -8.13 9.12
N TYR A 63 -2.20 -7.38 8.63
CA TYR A 63 -1.20 -6.77 9.51
C TYR A 63 -1.91 -5.86 10.52
N LEU A 64 -1.60 -6.04 11.80
CA LEU A 64 -2.05 -5.16 12.86
C LEU A 64 -0.94 -4.16 13.11
N ARG A 65 -1.27 -2.88 12.91
CA ARG A 65 -0.39 -1.76 13.24
C ARG A 65 0.16 -1.90 14.66
N SER A 66 1.42 -1.52 14.85
CA SER A 66 2.02 -1.41 16.17
C SER A 66 1.22 -0.47 17.09
N GLU A 67 1.48 -0.53 18.40
CA GLU A 67 0.75 0.30 19.38
C GLU A 67 0.72 1.78 18.97
N PRO A 68 -0.38 2.52 19.23
CA PRO A 68 -0.51 3.92 18.79
C PRO A 68 0.60 4.87 19.21
N SER A 69 1.31 4.55 20.29
CA SER A 69 2.45 5.28 20.85
C SER A 69 3.79 4.98 20.15
N VAL A 70 3.83 3.97 19.28
CA VAL A 70 5.03 3.51 18.59
C VAL A 70 4.89 3.83 17.10
N TYR A 71 5.86 4.58 16.58
CA TYR A 71 5.96 4.82 15.14
C TYR A 71 6.27 3.51 14.41
N ASP A 72 5.41 3.14 13.48
CA ASP A 72 5.52 1.94 12.64
C ASP A 72 5.87 2.39 11.22
N PRO A 73 7.16 2.52 10.88
CA PRO A 73 7.57 3.32 9.73
C PRO A 73 6.98 2.81 8.41
N VAL A 74 6.87 1.50 8.20
CA VAL A 74 6.35 0.98 6.92
C VAL A 74 4.83 1.17 6.82
N TYR A 75 4.10 0.97 7.92
CA TYR A 75 2.66 1.18 7.94
C TYR A 75 2.31 2.67 7.88
N ASP A 76 2.89 3.47 8.75
CA ASP A 76 2.59 4.89 8.92
C ASP A 76 2.99 5.69 7.67
N ASP A 77 4.13 5.37 7.06
CA ASP A 77 4.54 6.02 5.82
C ASP A 77 3.64 5.61 4.64
N LEU A 78 3.20 4.35 4.57
CA LEU A 78 2.24 3.92 3.54
C LEU A 78 0.90 4.64 3.70
N GLU A 79 0.38 4.73 4.93
CA GLU A 79 -0.86 5.46 5.24
C GLU A 79 -0.74 6.91 4.80
N MET A 80 0.33 7.60 5.21
CA MET A 80 0.58 8.99 4.82
C MET A 80 0.68 9.15 3.29
N ASN A 81 1.41 8.27 2.61
CA ASN A 81 1.57 8.32 1.15
C ASN A 81 0.26 8.08 0.39
N LEU A 82 -0.63 7.21 0.91
CA LEU A 82 -1.96 7.00 0.36
C LEU A 82 -2.85 8.23 0.57
N MET A 83 -2.83 8.82 1.76
CA MET A 83 -3.63 10.00 2.10
C MET A 83 -3.21 11.25 1.32
N GLU A 84 -1.92 11.43 1.08
CA GLU A 84 -1.39 12.53 0.27
C GLU A 84 -1.44 12.25 -1.25
N GLY A 85 -1.79 11.02 -1.65
CA GLY A 85 -1.89 10.61 -3.06
C GLY A 85 -0.54 10.39 -3.75
N TRP A 86 0.55 10.24 -3.00
CA TRP A 86 1.85 9.81 -3.54
C TRP A 86 1.83 8.36 -4.02
N ILE A 87 1.05 7.53 -3.32
CA ILE A 87 0.74 6.15 -3.69
C ILE A 87 -0.76 6.06 -3.92
N ILE A 88 -1.16 5.31 -4.93
CA ILE A 88 -2.56 5.06 -5.28
C ILE A 88 -2.79 3.56 -5.30
N GLY A 89 -3.84 3.11 -4.60
CA GLY A 89 -4.32 1.74 -4.69
C GLY A 89 -5.33 1.57 -5.81
N LEU A 90 -5.09 0.59 -6.67
CA LEU A 90 -5.99 0.16 -7.72
C LEU A 90 -6.46 -1.26 -7.41
N ASP A 91 -7.75 -1.55 -7.52
CA ASP A 91 -8.23 -2.91 -7.41
C ASP A 91 -9.07 -3.34 -8.61
N THR A 92 -8.48 -4.23 -9.40
CA THR A 92 -9.04 -4.76 -10.64
C THR A 92 -9.79 -6.08 -10.46
N ASP A 93 -10.06 -6.52 -9.22
CA ASP A 93 -10.92 -7.70 -8.99
C ASP A 93 -12.35 -7.18 -9.08
N GLU A 94 -13.13 -7.73 -10.03
CA GLU A 94 -14.57 -7.51 -10.15
C GLU A 94 -15.34 -7.96 -8.89
#